data_AF-A0A0R1PSX3-F1
#
_entry.id   AF-A0A0R1PSX3-F1
#
_cell.length_a   1.000
_cell.length_b   1.000
_cell.length_c   1.000
_cell.angle_alpha   90.00
_cell.angle_beta   90.00
_cell.angle_gamma   90.00
#
_symmetry.space_group_name_H-M   'P 1'
#
loop_
_entity.id
_entity.type
_entity.pdbx_description
1 polymer ?
#
loop_
_entity_poly.entity_id
_entity_poly.type
_entity_poly.pdbx_seq_one_letter_code
_entity_poly.pdbx_strand_id
1 'polypeptide(L)'
;MKKQRKVILVGNGAVGSSFAFSLLQNMSSVELVVIDINKEKTMGDVLDLQDVTPMTGSSIVRAGTYEDATDADIAVVTAGVPRQPGETRLDLFKKNTNILKAIVMPIVNSGFDGCFVISSNPVDVLTTITQHLSGFSKEKVIGTGTSLDSARLCVELALKLNVLVSEVKNAYVLGEHGDSLFATFAEATVLGKKLSEIAALDKKSLQKLEESVRKRGSRIIDLKKQPIMGWQSV
;
A
#
# COMPACT_ATOMS: atom_id res chain seq x y z
N MET A 1 9.38 -3.04 30.64
CA MET A 1 9.28 -3.70 29.31
C MET A 1 9.37 -2.64 28.23
N LYS A 2 10.08 -2.89 27.13
CA LYS A 2 10.17 -1.96 25.99
C LYS A 2 8.76 -1.86 25.37
N LYS A 3 8.24 -0.65 25.11
CA LYS A 3 6.96 -0.46 24.41
C LYS A 3 7.04 -1.22 23.08
N GLN A 4 6.20 -2.25 22.90
CA GLN A 4 6.10 -2.94 21.60
C GLN A 4 5.48 -1.97 20.59
N ARG A 5 5.97 -1.98 19.36
CA ARG A 5 5.37 -1.18 18.29
C ARG A 5 4.03 -1.81 17.94
N LYS A 6 2.94 -1.05 18.01
CA LYS A 6 1.60 -1.60 17.78
C LYS A 6 1.02 -1.09 16.46
N VAL A 7 0.60 -2.04 15.63
CA VAL A 7 0.05 -1.80 14.29
C VAL A 7 -1.37 -2.36 14.23
N ILE A 8 -2.32 -1.51 13.89
CA ILE A 8 -3.67 -1.91 13.52
C ILE A 8 -3.71 -2.11 12.02
N LEU A 9 -4.11 -3.29 11.55
CA LEU A 9 -4.41 -3.55 10.15
C LEU A 9 -5.91 -3.67 9.97
N VAL A 10 -6.51 -2.79 9.17
CA VAL A 10 -7.93 -2.84 8.80
C VAL A 10 -8.09 -3.26 7.35
N GLY A 11 -8.62 -4.47 7.15
CA GLY A 11 -8.85 -5.08 5.83
C GLY A 11 -7.91 -6.25 5.55
N ASN A 12 -8.33 -7.46 5.91
CA ASN A 12 -7.58 -8.70 5.74
C ASN A 12 -7.88 -9.41 4.41
N GLY A 13 -7.93 -8.63 3.33
CA GLY A 13 -7.92 -9.13 1.95
C GLY A 13 -6.48 -9.42 1.48
N ALA A 14 -6.30 -9.74 0.19
CA ALA A 14 -4.99 -10.13 -0.35
C ALA A 14 -3.85 -9.12 -0.06
N VAL A 15 -4.13 -7.81 -0.13
CA VAL A 15 -3.15 -6.76 0.19
C VAL A 15 -2.84 -6.76 1.70
N GLY A 16 -3.87 -6.82 2.56
CA GLY A 16 -3.70 -6.82 4.01
C GLY A 16 -2.96 -8.07 4.51
N SER A 17 -3.30 -9.25 4.02
CA SER A 17 -2.59 -10.48 4.40
C SER A 17 -1.13 -10.45 3.93
N SER A 18 -0.85 -9.91 2.74
CA SER A 18 0.52 -9.73 2.24
C SER A 18 1.31 -8.71 3.06
N PHE A 19 0.67 -7.61 3.47
CA PHE A 19 1.21 -6.64 4.41
C PHE A 19 1.56 -7.30 5.74
N ALA A 20 0.60 -8.03 6.33
CA ALA A 20 0.76 -8.67 7.64
C ALA A 20 1.93 -9.65 7.64
N PHE A 21 2.00 -10.52 6.63
CA PHE A 21 3.10 -11.44 6.46
C PHE A 21 4.44 -10.71 6.30
N SER A 22 4.52 -9.74 5.39
CA SER A 22 5.73 -8.96 5.15
C SER A 22 6.19 -8.18 6.39
N LEU A 23 5.26 -7.63 7.17
CA LEU A 23 5.56 -6.90 8.41
C LEU A 23 6.29 -7.80 9.40
N LEU A 24 5.77 -9.02 9.63
CA LEU A 24 6.39 -9.97 10.56
C LEU A 24 7.76 -10.43 10.08
N GLN A 25 7.94 -10.66 8.77
CA GLN A 25 9.24 -11.07 8.23
C GLN A 25 10.32 -9.98 8.33
N ASN A 26 9.93 -8.70 8.33
CA ASN A 26 10.88 -7.58 8.29
C ASN A 26 11.01 -6.83 9.62
N MET A 27 10.14 -7.11 10.60
CA MET A 27 10.14 -6.43 11.89
C MET A 27 9.92 -7.40 13.04
N SER A 28 10.84 -7.38 14.00
CA SER A 28 10.69 -8.06 15.28
C SER A 28 10.00 -7.16 16.32
N SER A 29 9.33 -7.77 17.30
CA SER A 29 8.73 -7.08 18.46
C SER A 29 7.59 -6.11 18.10
N VAL A 30 6.73 -6.55 17.18
CA VAL A 30 5.51 -5.85 16.77
C VAL A 30 4.29 -6.52 17.38
N GLU A 31 3.35 -5.75 17.90
CA GLU A 31 1.98 -6.21 18.12
C GLU A 31 1.16 -5.85 16.87
N LEU A 32 0.72 -6.87 16.13
CA LEU A 32 -0.15 -6.74 14.98
C LEU A 32 -1.58 -7.14 15.37
N VAL A 33 -2.50 -6.19 15.30
CA VAL A 33 -3.93 -6.43 15.49
C VAL A 33 -4.63 -6.36 14.15
N VAL A 34 -5.26 -7.46 13.73
CA VAL A 34 -5.96 -7.56 12.45
C VAL A 34 -7.46 -7.39 12.65
N ILE A 35 -8.06 -6.47 11.90
CA ILE A 35 -9.47 -6.14 11.95
C ILE A 35 -10.05 -6.28 10.54
N ASP A 36 -11.08 -7.11 10.42
CA ASP A 36 -11.90 -7.23 9.22
C ASP A 36 -13.37 -7.46 9.58
N ILE A 37 -14.25 -7.32 8.59
CA ILE A 37 -15.66 -7.68 8.69
C ILE A 37 -15.84 -9.20 8.67
N ASN A 38 -14.99 -9.94 7.96
CA ASN A 38 -14.99 -11.40 7.93
C ASN A 38 -14.16 -11.93 9.12
N LYS A 39 -14.82 -12.11 10.27
CA LYS A 39 -14.19 -12.54 11.52
C LYS A 39 -13.60 -13.93 11.46
N GLU A 40 -14.29 -14.89 10.83
CA GLU A 40 -13.83 -16.28 10.72
C GLU A 40 -12.56 -16.38 9.88
N LYS A 41 -12.55 -15.78 8.67
CA LYS A 41 -11.34 -15.72 7.84
C LYS A 41 -10.20 -15.03 8.58
N THR A 42 -10.50 -13.92 9.26
CA THR A 42 -9.47 -13.17 10.01
C THR A 42 -8.86 -13.99 11.13
N MET A 43 -9.67 -14.77 11.84
CA MET A 43 -9.15 -15.68 12.86
C MET A 43 -8.27 -16.76 12.23
N GLY A 44 -8.67 -17.32 11.09
CA GLY A 44 -7.86 -18.29 10.34
C GLY A 44 -6.50 -17.73 9.93
N ASP A 45 -6.47 -16.55 9.32
CA ASP A 45 -5.20 -15.93 8.89
C ASP A 45 -4.34 -15.49 10.09
N VAL A 46 -4.95 -15.07 11.20
CA VAL A 46 -4.21 -14.77 12.44
C VAL A 46 -3.53 -16.01 12.99
N LEU A 47 -4.21 -17.17 13.01
CA LEU A 47 -3.62 -18.43 13.44
C LEU A 47 -2.44 -18.83 12.53
N ASP A 48 -2.62 -18.72 11.21
CA ASP A 48 -1.56 -18.98 10.23
C ASP A 48 -0.32 -18.07 10.44
N LEU A 49 -0.56 -16.78 10.71
CA LEU A 49 0.52 -15.85 11.05
C LEU A 49 1.17 -16.15 12.41
N GLN A 50 0.40 -16.59 13.40
CA GLN A 50 0.91 -16.98 14.72
C GLN A 50 1.87 -18.17 14.62
N ASP A 51 1.56 -19.16 13.78
CA ASP A 51 2.40 -20.36 13.57
C ASP A 51 3.81 -20.02 13.07
N VAL A 52 3.98 -18.90 12.36
CA VAL A 52 5.29 -18.43 11.88
C VAL A 52 5.99 -17.42 12.80
N THR A 53 5.34 -16.98 13.89
CA THR A 53 5.96 -16.03 14.84
C THR A 53 7.28 -16.53 15.46
N PRO A 54 7.45 -17.82 15.83
CA PRO A 54 8.74 -18.28 16.38
C PRO A 54 9.92 -18.12 15.41
N MET A 55 9.63 -18.05 14.11
CA MET A 55 10.64 -17.90 13.05
C MET A 55 10.94 -16.43 12.71
N THR A 56 10.04 -15.51 13.05
CA THR A 56 10.10 -14.09 12.67
C THR A 56 10.40 -13.15 13.84
N GLY A 57 10.54 -13.69 15.05
CA GLY A 57 10.88 -12.98 16.28
C GLY A 57 9.67 -12.84 17.23
N SER A 58 9.88 -12.22 18.40
CA SER A 58 8.87 -12.10 19.46
C SER A 58 7.78 -11.06 19.15
N SER A 59 7.01 -11.28 18.08
CA SER A 59 5.85 -10.46 17.70
C SER A 59 4.56 -11.11 18.21
N ILE A 60 3.56 -10.28 18.52
CA ILE A 60 2.23 -10.71 18.96
C ILE A 60 1.29 -10.47 17.79
N VAL A 61 0.52 -11.47 17.38
CA VAL A 61 -0.47 -11.35 16.30
C VAL A 61 -1.82 -11.77 16.86
N ARG A 62 -2.86 -10.97 16.64
CA ARG A 62 -4.21 -11.31 17.08
C ARG A 62 -5.29 -10.64 16.23
N ALA A 63 -6.49 -11.21 16.23
CA ALA A 63 -7.67 -10.50 15.75
C ALA A 63 -8.12 -9.47 16.81
N GLY A 64 -8.77 -8.39 16.37
CA GLY A 64 -9.23 -7.35 17.29
C GLY A 64 -10.41 -6.52 16.80
N THR A 65 -10.63 -5.42 17.52
CA THR A 65 -11.69 -4.43 17.27
C THR A 65 -11.09 -3.02 17.22
N TYR A 66 -11.89 -2.01 16.85
CA TYR A 66 -11.36 -0.65 16.68
C TYR A 66 -10.91 -0.01 18.00
N GLU A 67 -11.43 -0.48 19.13
CA GLU A 67 -11.00 -0.09 20.48
C GLU A 67 -9.54 -0.47 20.76
N ASP A 68 -9.00 -1.49 20.07
CA ASP A 68 -7.58 -1.85 20.20
C ASP A 68 -6.65 -0.76 19.64
N ALA A 69 -7.17 0.23 18.92
CA ALA A 69 -6.36 1.28 18.31
C ALA A 69 -5.86 2.34 19.30
N THR A 70 -6.40 2.45 20.52
CA THR A 70 -6.10 3.55 21.47
C THR A 70 -4.60 3.81 21.65
N ASP A 71 -3.80 2.76 21.83
CA ASP A 71 -2.35 2.85 22.10
C ASP A 71 -1.49 2.44 20.87
N ALA A 72 -2.11 2.30 19.70
CA ALA A 72 -1.42 1.95 18.47
C ALA A 72 -0.56 3.09 17.93
N ASP A 73 0.59 2.74 17.35
CA ASP A 73 1.48 3.73 16.71
C ASP A 73 1.04 3.99 15.26
N ILE A 74 0.51 2.96 14.57
CA ILE A 74 0.09 3.04 13.16
C ILE A 74 -1.23 2.30 12.95
N ALA A 75 -2.14 2.89 12.17
CA ALA A 75 -3.33 2.24 11.63
C ALA A 75 -3.24 2.17 10.10
N VAL A 76 -3.07 0.97 9.56
CA VAL A 76 -2.99 0.67 8.13
C VAL A 76 -4.36 0.27 7.62
N VAL A 77 -4.87 1.00 6.62
CA VAL A 77 -6.19 0.75 6.02
C VAL A 77 -6.00 0.22 4.59
N THR A 78 -6.30 -1.06 4.43
CA THR A 78 -6.31 -1.79 3.15
C THR A 78 -7.73 -2.19 2.75
N ALA A 79 -8.72 -1.98 3.65
CA ALA A 79 -10.13 -2.27 3.40
C ALA A 79 -10.72 -1.34 2.34
N GLY A 80 -11.37 -1.95 1.36
CA GLY A 80 -12.09 -1.27 0.28
C GLY A 80 -12.71 -2.30 -0.63
N VAL A 81 -13.62 -1.85 -1.49
CA VAL A 81 -14.22 -2.70 -2.52
C VAL A 81 -13.63 -2.35 -3.89
N PRO A 82 -13.39 -3.36 -4.76
CA PRO A 82 -13.01 -3.11 -6.14
C PRO A 82 -14.24 -2.67 -6.95
N ARG A 83 -13.98 -1.97 -8.05
CA ARG A 83 -15.00 -1.59 -9.03
C ARG A 83 -15.69 -2.84 -9.59
N GLN A 84 -17.01 -2.84 -9.60
CA GLN A 84 -17.79 -3.90 -10.24
C GLN A 84 -18.08 -3.59 -11.72
N PRO A 85 -18.29 -4.61 -12.58
CA PRO A 85 -18.73 -4.39 -13.95
C PRO A 85 -20.00 -3.54 -14.00
N GLY A 86 -20.00 -2.48 -14.83
CA GLY A 86 -21.13 -1.54 -14.96
C GLY A 86 -21.17 -0.41 -13.92
N GLU A 87 -20.34 -0.45 -12.88
CA GLU A 87 -20.28 0.60 -11.86
C GLU A 87 -19.54 1.85 -12.37
N THR A 88 -20.02 3.06 -12.05
CA THR A 88 -19.30 4.29 -12.39
C THR A 88 -18.12 4.55 -11.43
N ARG A 89 -17.15 5.38 -11.84
CA ARG A 89 -16.07 5.82 -10.93
C ARG A 89 -16.64 6.53 -9.69
N LEU A 90 -17.73 7.27 -9.85
CA LEU A 90 -18.38 8.02 -8.77
C LEU A 90 -19.07 7.09 -7.75
N ASP A 91 -19.68 6.00 -8.22
CA ASP A 91 -20.33 5.03 -7.33
C ASP A 91 -19.31 4.29 -6.45
N LEU A 92 -18.23 3.83 -7.07
CA LEU A 92 -17.10 3.21 -6.36
C LEU A 92 -16.53 4.16 -5.30
N PHE A 93 -16.33 5.42 -5.69
CA PHE A 93 -15.86 6.47 -4.79
C PHE A 93 -16.77 6.66 -3.57
N LYS A 94 -18.09 6.77 -3.78
CA LYS A 94 -19.07 6.90 -2.68
C LYS A 94 -19.04 5.68 -1.75
N LYS A 95 -18.97 4.47 -2.29
CA LYS A 95 -18.88 3.24 -1.51
C LYS A 95 -17.63 3.20 -0.64
N ASN A 96 -16.46 3.43 -1.22
CA ASN A 96 -15.20 3.42 -0.48
C ASN A 96 -15.12 4.56 0.54
N THR A 97 -15.72 5.72 0.26
CA THR A 97 -15.84 6.82 1.25
C THR A 97 -16.68 6.40 2.47
N ASN A 98 -17.81 5.71 2.26
CA ASN A 98 -18.64 5.22 3.36
C ASN A 98 -17.95 4.15 4.20
N ILE A 99 -17.26 3.21 3.53
CA ILE A 99 -16.43 2.19 4.21
C ILE A 99 -15.36 2.87 5.05
N LEU A 100 -14.66 3.84 4.47
CA LEU A 100 -13.61 4.57 5.16
C LEU A 100 -14.14 5.32 6.38
N LYS A 101 -15.31 5.97 6.28
CA LYS A 101 -15.96 6.62 7.43
C LYS A 101 -16.30 5.64 8.55
N ALA A 102 -16.80 4.45 8.20
CA ALA A 102 -17.09 3.39 9.16
C ALA A 102 -15.84 2.78 9.83
N ILE A 103 -14.65 3.01 9.26
CA ILE A 103 -13.36 2.57 9.82
C ILE A 103 -12.70 3.69 10.64
N VAL A 104 -12.56 4.88 10.06
CA VAL A 104 -11.79 5.99 10.62
C VAL A 104 -12.46 6.54 11.88
N MET A 105 -13.79 6.72 11.87
CA MET A 105 -14.51 7.31 13.01
C MET A 105 -14.35 6.47 14.29
N PRO A 106 -14.60 5.14 14.30
CA PRO A 106 -14.36 4.33 15.49
C PRO A 106 -12.90 4.31 15.96
N ILE A 107 -11.93 4.28 15.03
CA ILE A 107 -10.51 4.32 15.40
C ILE A 107 -10.18 5.62 16.13
N VAL A 108 -10.60 6.76 15.61
CA VAL A 108 -10.36 8.06 16.27
C VAL A 108 -11.09 8.14 17.60
N ASN A 109 -12.34 7.67 17.66
CA ASN A 109 -13.14 7.65 18.89
C ASN A 109 -12.54 6.74 19.98
N SER A 110 -11.71 5.76 19.63
CA SER A 110 -10.96 4.95 20.61
C SER A 110 -9.91 5.75 21.39
N GLY A 111 -9.58 6.97 20.94
CA GLY A 111 -8.48 7.77 21.48
C GLY A 111 -7.14 7.56 20.76
N PHE A 112 -7.14 6.89 19.60
CA PHE A 112 -5.96 6.75 18.74
C PHE A 112 -5.37 8.13 18.42
N ASP A 113 -4.04 8.25 18.53
CA ASP A 113 -3.28 9.46 18.18
C ASP A 113 -2.04 9.13 17.30
N GLY A 114 -1.98 7.91 16.75
CA GLY A 114 -0.90 7.47 15.86
C GLY A 114 -1.04 8.01 14.44
N CYS A 115 -0.38 7.33 13.49
CA CYS A 115 -0.45 7.69 12.06
C CYS A 115 -1.36 6.74 11.28
N PHE A 116 -2.18 7.28 10.39
CA PHE A 116 -2.89 6.51 9.37
C PHE A 116 -2.00 6.26 8.14
N VAL A 117 -2.03 5.04 7.63
CA VAL A 117 -1.45 4.67 6.34
C VAL A 117 -2.54 4.08 5.46
N ILE A 118 -2.88 4.76 4.36
CA ILE A 118 -3.98 4.41 3.47
C ILE A 118 -3.43 3.73 2.22
N SER A 119 -3.87 2.48 1.99
CA SER A 119 -3.57 1.71 0.78
C SER A 119 -4.83 1.40 -0.05
N SER A 120 -6.02 1.73 0.46
CA SER A 120 -7.29 1.55 -0.24
C SER A 120 -7.41 2.55 -1.39
N ASN A 121 -8.05 2.14 -2.49
CA ASN A 121 -8.18 2.97 -3.69
C ASN A 121 -9.55 3.63 -3.87
N PRO A 122 -9.61 4.83 -4.48
CA PRO A 122 -8.49 5.61 -5.03
C PRO A 122 -7.66 6.30 -3.93
N VAL A 123 -6.37 5.95 -3.82
CA VAL A 123 -5.57 6.21 -2.62
C VAL A 123 -5.41 7.70 -2.30
N ASP A 124 -5.18 8.54 -3.31
CA ASP A 124 -4.93 9.98 -3.09
C ASP A 124 -6.17 10.69 -2.51
N VAL A 125 -7.35 10.34 -3.03
CA VAL A 125 -8.62 10.91 -2.57
C VAL A 125 -9.01 10.33 -1.21
N LEU A 126 -8.87 9.02 -1.00
CA LEU A 126 -9.19 8.39 0.27
C LEU A 126 -8.24 8.82 1.39
N THR A 127 -6.98 9.16 1.08
CA THR A 127 -6.04 9.76 2.03
C THR A 127 -6.53 11.14 2.48
N THR A 128 -6.93 11.98 1.51
CA THR A 128 -7.48 13.31 1.81
C THR A 128 -8.76 13.24 2.65
N ILE A 129 -9.65 12.29 2.33
CA ILE A 129 -10.87 12.07 3.11
C ILE A 129 -10.54 11.56 4.51
N THR A 130 -9.58 10.63 4.65
CA THR A 130 -9.13 10.16 5.96
C THR A 130 -8.67 11.33 6.82
N GLN A 131 -7.86 12.23 6.27
CA GLN A 131 -7.39 13.42 6.98
C GLN A 131 -8.55 14.29 7.45
N HIS A 132 -9.53 14.53 6.58
CA HIS A 132 -10.69 15.34 6.94
C HIS A 132 -11.56 14.67 8.02
N LEU A 133 -11.79 13.36 7.90
CA LEU A 133 -12.61 12.59 8.84
C LEU A 133 -11.94 12.44 10.20
N SER A 134 -10.61 12.25 10.23
CA SER A 134 -9.87 12.08 11.48
C SER A 134 -9.61 13.39 12.22
N GLY A 135 -9.59 14.51 11.48
CA GLY A 135 -9.18 15.81 12.02
C GLY A 135 -7.69 15.90 12.31
N PHE A 136 -6.89 14.94 11.85
CA PHE A 136 -5.44 14.90 12.10
C PHE A 136 -4.68 15.85 11.17
N SER A 137 -3.47 16.22 11.59
CA SER A 137 -2.56 16.97 10.74
C SER A 137 -2.09 16.11 9.55
N LYS A 138 -1.67 16.76 8.46
CA LYS A 138 -1.25 16.06 7.21
C LYS A 138 -0.07 15.12 7.42
N GLU A 139 0.77 15.36 8.43
CA GLU A 139 1.93 14.55 8.77
C GLU A 139 1.52 13.20 9.38
N LYS A 140 0.30 13.09 9.92
CA LYS A 140 -0.23 11.85 10.53
C LYS A 140 -1.11 11.02 9.58
N VAL A 141 -1.30 11.44 8.33
CA VAL A 141 -2.16 10.73 7.36
C VAL A 141 -1.43 10.57 6.04
N ILE A 142 -0.97 9.34 5.76
CA ILE A 142 -0.08 9.04 4.65
C ILE A 142 -0.80 8.07 3.69
N GLY A 143 -0.85 8.42 2.41
CA GLY A 143 -1.27 7.50 1.36
C GLY A 143 -0.08 6.75 0.77
N THR A 144 -0.26 5.50 0.34
CA THR A 144 0.82 4.77 -0.35
C THR A 144 1.18 5.41 -1.71
N GLY A 145 0.25 6.17 -2.31
CA GLY A 145 0.50 7.07 -3.45
C GLY A 145 1.19 6.36 -4.62
N THR A 146 2.24 6.93 -5.18
CA THR A 146 2.97 6.35 -6.33
C THR A 146 4.18 5.51 -5.91
N SER A 147 4.22 5.02 -4.67
CA SER A 147 5.39 4.31 -4.13
C SER A 147 5.64 2.97 -4.84
N LEU A 148 4.59 2.18 -5.08
CA LEU A 148 4.70 0.94 -5.86
C LEU A 148 4.97 1.22 -7.35
N ASP A 149 4.45 2.31 -7.90
CA ASP A 149 4.70 2.69 -9.29
C ASP A 149 6.16 3.11 -9.52
N SER A 150 6.76 3.80 -8.54
CA SER A 150 8.19 4.10 -8.54
C SER A 150 9.02 2.82 -8.49
N ALA A 151 8.65 1.86 -7.65
CA ALA A 151 9.32 0.55 -7.61
C ALA A 151 9.20 -0.20 -8.94
N ARG A 152 8.03 -0.17 -9.59
CA ARG A 152 7.80 -0.74 -10.93
C ARG A 152 8.66 -0.07 -11.98
N LEU A 153 8.80 1.26 -11.93
CA LEU A 153 9.67 2.01 -12.84
C LEU A 153 11.12 1.55 -12.72
N CYS A 154 11.64 1.39 -11.50
CA CYS A 154 12.99 0.87 -11.26
C CYS A 154 13.17 -0.53 -11.87
N VAL A 155 12.19 -1.43 -11.70
CA VAL A 155 12.22 -2.78 -12.29
C VAL A 155 12.21 -2.73 -13.81
N GLU A 156 11.32 -1.95 -14.42
CA GLU A 156 11.20 -1.86 -15.89
C GLU A 156 12.48 -1.26 -16.51
N LEU A 157 13.08 -0.24 -15.88
CA LEU A 157 14.38 0.32 -16.30
C LEU A 157 15.51 -0.70 -16.19
N ALA A 158 15.59 -1.42 -15.07
CA ALA A 158 16.61 -2.44 -14.83
C ALA A 158 16.53 -3.57 -15.87
N LEU A 159 15.33 -4.07 -16.16
CA LEU A 159 15.10 -5.09 -17.18
C LEU A 159 15.45 -4.58 -18.59
N LYS A 160 15.05 -3.34 -18.92
CA LYS A 160 15.31 -2.74 -20.23
C LYS A 160 16.80 -2.56 -20.51
N LEU A 161 17.57 -2.22 -19.47
CA LEU A 161 19.01 -1.96 -19.55
C LEU A 161 19.87 -3.17 -19.18
N ASN A 162 19.25 -4.29 -18.80
CA ASN A 162 19.92 -5.51 -18.34
C ASN A 162 20.91 -5.25 -17.18
N VAL A 163 20.43 -4.55 -16.15
CA VAL A 163 21.18 -4.24 -14.93
C VAL A 163 20.39 -4.70 -13.70
N LEU A 164 21.05 -4.69 -12.53
CA LEU A 164 20.36 -4.95 -11.27
C LEU A 164 19.47 -3.76 -10.88
N VAL A 165 18.32 -4.02 -10.24
CA VAL A 165 17.41 -2.97 -9.74
C VAL A 165 18.12 -2.04 -8.75
N SER A 166 19.11 -2.55 -8.01
CA SER A 166 19.95 -1.76 -7.10
C SER A 166 20.71 -0.63 -7.79
N GLU A 167 20.99 -0.77 -9.09
CA GLU A 167 21.75 0.19 -9.90
C GLU A 167 20.88 1.34 -10.42
N VAL A 168 19.56 1.25 -10.29
CA VAL A 168 18.61 2.31 -10.66
C VAL A 168 18.33 3.17 -9.44
N LYS A 169 18.71 4.46 -9.48
CA LYS A 169 18.48 5.43 -8.40
C LYS A 169 17.69 6.63 -8.90
N ASN A 170 16.99 7.30 -7.99
CA ASN A 170 16.26 8.55 -8.23
C ASN A 170 15.22 8.45 -9.38
N ALA A 171 14.71 7.24 -9.66
CA ALA A 171 13.65 7.02 -10.62
C ALA A 171 12.31 6.96 -9.90
N TYR A 172 11.61 8.08 -9.86
CA TYR A 172 10.32 8.20 -9.17
C TYR A 172 9.18 8.37 -10.16
N VAL A 173 8.03 7.81 -9.81
CA VAL A 173 6.73 8.15 -10.38
C VAL A 173 6.06 9.12 -9.42
N LEU A 174 5.51 10.22 -9.94
CA LEU A 174 4.81 11.24 -9.17
C LEU A 174 3.43 11.52 -9.78
N GLY A 175 2.63 12.36 -9.12
CA GLY A 175 1.26 12.70 -9.52
C GLY A 175 0.23 11.84 -8.81
N GLU A 176 -0.95 11.71 -9.43
CA GLU A 176 -2.02 10.80 -8.98
C GLU A 176 -1.59 9.36 -9.22
N HIS A 177 -1.88 8.47 -8.28
CA HIS A 177 -1.81 7.04 -8.54
C HIS A 177 -2.90 6.64 -9.56
N GLY A 178 -2.48 6.19 -10.75
CA GLY A 178 -3.39 5.74 -11.80
C GLY A 178 -3.11 6.42 -13.14
N ASP A 179 -4.16 6.95 -13.77
CA ASP A 179 -4.09 7.38 -15.18
C ASP A 179 -3.16 8.59 -15.39
N SER A 180 -3.09 9.51 -14.43
CA SER A 180 -2.33 10.77 -14.55
C SER A 180 -0.94 10.77 -13.91
N LEU A 181 -0.42 9.59 -13.54
CA LEU A 181 0.97 9.44 -13.08
C LEU A 181 1.97 9.83 -14.17
N PHE A 182 3.15 10.32 -13.76
CA PHE A 182 4.27 10.64 -14.64
C PHE A 182 5.63 10.27 -14.02
N ALA A 183 6.57 9.86 -14.87
CA ALA A 183 7.92 9.44 -14.44
C ALA A 183 8.94 10.59 -14.49
N THR A 184 9.78 10.68 -13.46
CA THR A 184 10.86 11.69 -13.32
C THR A 184 12.16 11.25 -14.00
N PHE A 185 12.09 10.93 -15.30
CA PHE A 185 13.26 10.41 -16.05
C PHE A 185 14.49 11.32 -16.05
N ALA A 186 14.31 12.64 -15.89
CA ALA A 186 15.40 13.61 -15.86
C ALA A 186 16.31 13.45 -14.62
N GLU A 187 15.75 12.99 -13.50
CA GLU A 187 16.48 12.80 -12.24
C GLU A 187 17.03 11.37 -12.08
N ALA A 188 16.51 10.44 -12.87
CA ALA A 188 16.87 9.04 -12.81
C ALA A 188 18.34 8.83 -13.20
N THR A 189 19.02 7.96 -12.45
CA THR A 189 20.38 7.52 -12.73
C THR A 189 20.44 5.99 -12.78
N VAL A 190 21.29 5.46 -13.65
CA VAL A 190 21.54 4.03 -13.79
C VAL A 190 23.05 3.81 -13.91
N LEU A 191 23.60 2.90 -13.09
CA LEU A 191 25.05 2.68 -12.99
C LEU A 191 25.84 3.97 -12.72
N GLY A 192 25.26 4.86 -11.91
CA GLY A 192 25.85 6.17 -11.57
C GLY A 192 25.83 7.23 -12.68
N LYS A 193 25.23 6.95 -13.85
CA LYS A 193 25.08 7.90 -14.96
C LYS A 193 23.65 8.40 -15.07
N LYS A 194 23.46 9.64 -15.53
CA LYS A 194 22.11 10.15 -15.82
C LYS A 194 21.46 9.33 -16.91
N LEU A 195 20.15 9.09 -16.78
CA LEU A 195 19.40 8.33 -17.79
C LEU A 195 19.50 8.96 -19.18
N SER A 196 19.59 10.28 -19.26
CA SER A 196 19.78 11.04 -20.51
C SER A 196 21.10 10.74 -21.24
N GLU A 197 22.11 10.22 -20.55
CA GLU A 197 23.42 9.86 -21.13
C GLU A 197 23.43 8.42 -21.67
N ILE A 198 22.36 7.66 -21.46
CA ILE A 198 22.24 6.27 -21.89
C ILE A 198 21.58 6.24 -23.27
N ALA A 199 22.40 6.04 -24.30
CA ALA A 199 21.99 6.06 -25.71
C ALA A 199 20.86 5.06 -26.07
N ALA A 200 20.63 4.05 -25.24
CA ALA A 200 19.60 3.02 -25.46
C ALA A 200 18.15 3.50 -25.22
N LEU A 201 17.93 4.73 -24.73
CA LEU A 201 16.62 5.22 -24.34
C LEU A 201 16.25 6.52 -25.06
N ASP A 202 15.58 6.38 -26.20
CA ASP A 202 14.94 7.51 -26.88
C ASP A 202 13.62 7.91 -26.20
N LYS A 203 13.08 9.07 -26.57
CA LYS A 203 11.81 9.60 -26.03
C LYS A 203 10.66 8.59 -26.16
N LYS A 204 10.62 7.84 -27.27
CA LYS A 204 9.59 6.83 -27.53
C LYS A 204 9.72 5.63 -26.58
N SER A 205 10.94 5.21 -26.27
CA SER A 205 11.20 4.15 -25.29
C SER A 205 10.80 4.58 -23.88
N LEU A 206 11.08 5.83 -23.50
CA LEU A 206 10.66 6.37 -22.20
C LEU A 206 9.13 6.44 -22.06
N GLN A 207 8.42 6.88 -23.11
CA GLN A 207 6.95 6.88 -23.12
C GLN A 207 6.37 5.46 -22.99
N LYS A 208 6.95 4.48 -23.68
CA LYS A 208 6.53 3.08 -23.54
C LYS A 208 6.79 2.51 -22.15
N LEU A 209 7.90 2.88 -21.52
CA LEU A 209 8.21 2.48 -20.14
C LEU A 209 7.17 3.04 -19.16
N GLU A 210 6.84 4.32 -19.28
CA GLU A 210 5.82 4.94 -18.43
C GLU A 210 4.44 4.31 -18.63
N GLU A 211 4.06 4.03 -19.88
CA GLU A 211 2.81 3.32 -20.18
C GLU A 211 2.80 1.89 -19.63
N SER A 212 3.94 1.18 -19.70
CA SER A 212 4.12 -0.15 -19.10
C SER A 212 3.89 -0.11 -17.59
N VAL A 213 4.47 0.87 -16.89
CA VAL A 213 4.28 1.07 -15.45
C VAL A 213 2.81 1.35 -15.13
N ARG A 214 2.18 2.29 -15.85
CA ARG A 214 0.76 2.65 -15.68
C ARG A 214 -0.19 1.45 -15.83
N LYS A 215 0.07 0.59 -16.81
CA LYS A 215 -0.78 -0.58 -17.10
C LYS A 215 -0.38 -1.84 -16.33
N ARG A 216 0.71 -1.81 -15.56
CA ARG A 216 1.28 -3.00 -14.91
C ARG A 216 0.30 -3.65 -13.94
N GLY A 217 -0.40 -2.85 -13.15
CA GLY A 217 -1.37 -3.34 -12.16
C GLY A 217 -2.51 -4.11 -12.81
N SER A 218 -3.20 -3.50 -13.79
CA SER A 218 -4.28 -4.15 -14.54
C SER A 218 -3.80 -5.42 -15.22
N ARG A 219 -2.61 -5.39 -15.84
CA ARG A 219 -2.01 -6.59 -16.46
C ARG A 219 -1.80 -7.72 -15.46
N ILE A 220 -1.35 -7.44 -14.24
CA ILE A 220 -1.17 -8.47 -13.20
C ILE A 220 -2.52 -9.07 -12.81
N ILE A 221 -3.55 -8.24 -12.59
CA ILE A 221 -4.90 -8.73 -12.26
C ILE A 221 -5.47 -9.56 -13.40
N ASP A 222 -5.31 -9.12 -14.65
CA ASP A 222 -5.81 -9.83 -15.81
C ASP A 222 -5.17 -11.20 -15.98
N LEU A 223 -3.88 -11.33 -15.66
CA LEU A 223 -3.15 -12.60 -15.72
C LEU A 223 -3.45 -13.51 -14.53
N LYS A 224 -3.47 -12.96 -13.30
CA LYS A 224 -3.62 -13.73 -12.06
C LYS A 224 -5.08 -14.06 -11.75
N LYS A 225 -6.03 -13.28 -12.26
CA LYS A 225 -7.46 -13.29 -11.90
C LYS A 225 -7.69 -13.08 -10.40
N GLN A 226 -6.76 -12.41 -9.72
CA GLN A 226 -6.79 -12.12 -8.28
C GLN A 226 -6.22 -10.72 -8.01
N PRO A 227 -6.55 -10.11 -6.86
CA PRO A 227 -5.93 -8.86 -6.46
C PRO A 227 -4.40 -8.96 -6.34
N ILE A 228 -3.75 -7.82 -6.51
CA ILE A 228 -2.30 -7.65 -6.37
C ILE A 228 -1.91 -7.87 -4.91
N MET A 229 -0.75 -8.53 -4.69
CA MET A 229 -0.17 -8.76 -3.35
C MET A 229 0.79 -7.63 -2.92
N GLY A 230 1.25 -6.80 -3.85
CA GLY A 230 1.96 -5.57 -3.55
C GLY A 230 1.13 -4.65 -2.66
N TRP A 231 1.81 -3.79 -1.89
CA TRP A 231 1.28 -2.88 -0.86
C TRP A 231 0.36 -1.77 -1.40
N GLN A 232 -0.28 -2.01 -2.53
CA GLN A 232 -1.21 -1.13 -3.20
C GLN A 232 -2.15 -1.97 -4.06
N SER A 233 -3.45 -1.86 -3.80
CA SER A 233 -4.47 -2.37 -4.72
C SER A 233 -4.47 -1.52 -6.00
N VAL A 234 -5.09 -2.01 -7.08
CA VAL A 234 -5.48 -1.17 -8.24
C VAL A 234 -6.98 -1.24 -8.42
#